data_AF-A0A0X6ZWW8-F1
#
_entry.id   AF-A0A0X6ZWW8-F1
#
_cell.length_a   1.000
_cell.length_b   1.000
_cell.length_c   1.000
_cell.angle_alpha   90.00
_cell.angle_beta   90.00
_cell.angle_gamma   90.00
#
_symmetry.space_group_name_H-M   'P 1'
#
loop_
_entity.id
_entity.type
_entity.pdbx_description
1 polymer ?
#
loop_
_entity_poly.entity_id
_entity_poly.type
_entity_poly.pdbx_seq_one_letter_code
_entity_poly.pdbx_strand_id
1 'polypeptide(L)'
;MSFQPLLDAPLAVQFHVATVVPAAILGAFIFLRPKGTAIHRLFGKIWVMLMVTTSVSTFFIHELRMFYGFSPIHLLSAFTIYGCLQSIYFARRGDIRRHMRIMQSVYLGGIVIAGGFTFVPGRIMHEVAFGDGRAGFVAFSAGALLFVFLFLTVLKQRRRAA
;
A
#
# COMPACT_ATOMS: atom_id res chain seq x y z
N MET A 1 16.05 -6.83 -14.21
CA MET A 1 15.31 -5.69 -13.67
C MET A 1 16.18 -4.47 -13.83
N SER A 2 15.63 -3.39 -14.35
CA SER A 2 16.29 -2.08 -14.35
C SER A 2 15.43 -1.10 -13.56
N PHE A 3 16.06 -0.28 -12.70
CA PHE A 3 15.37 0.81 -12.02
C PHE A 3 15.27 2.06 -12.90
N GLN A 4 15.86 2.05 -14.10
CA GLN A 4 15.88 3.19 -15.01
C GLN A 4 14.48 3.77 -15.29
N PRO A 5 13.43 2.96 -15.57
CA PRO A 5 12.09 3.50 -15.79
C PRO A 5 11.53 4.28 -14.59
N LEU A 6 11.93 3.93 -13.36
CA LEU A 6 11.53 4.64 -12.15
C LEU A 6 12.35 5.92 -11.96
N LEU A 7 13.65 5.89 -12.26
CA LEU A 7 14.52 7.06 -12.16
C LEU A 7 14.17 8.15 -13.18
N ASP A 8 13.65 7.75 -14.35
CA ASP A 8 13.18 8.67 -15.39
C ASP A 8 11.73 9.19 -15.12
N ALA A 9 11.03 8.61 -14.13
CA ALA A 9 9.67 9.01 -13.80
C ALA A 9 9.61 10.38 -13.13
N PRO A 10 8.47 11.10 -13.18
CA PRO A 10 8.29 12.35 -12.45
C PRO A 10 8.61 12.21 -10.95
N LEU A 11 9.13 13.27 -10.33
CA LEU A 11 9.50 13.27 -8.91
C LEU A 11 8.36 12.82 -7.98
N ALA A 12 7.11 13.16 -8.31
CA ALA A 12 5.94 12.72 -7.55
C ALA A 12 5.80 11.18 -7.53
N VAL A 13 6.09 10.50 -8.64
CA VAL A 13 6.08 9.03 -8.75
C VAL A 13 7.22 8.43 -7.95
N GLN A 14 8.44 8.96 -8.08
CA GLN A 14 9.59 8.50 -7.30
C GLN A 14 9.33 8.62 -5.79
N PHE A 15 8.81 9.76 -5.35
CA PHE A 15 8.46 10.02 -3.96
C PHE A 15 7.33 9.10 -3.46
N HIS A 16 6.32 8.84 -4.29
CA HIS A 16 5.27 7.87 -4.00
C HIS A 16 5.86 6.47 -3.77
N VAL A 17 6.73 5.99 -4.67
CA VAL A 17 7.37 4.67 -4.54
C VAL A 17 8.26 4.60 -3.29
N ALA A 18 9.06 5.65 -3.05
CA ALA A 18 9.96 5.74 -1.89
C ALA A 18 9.22 5.69 -0.55
N THR A 19 7.94 6.06 -0.52
CA THR A 19 7.10 6.04 0.70
C THR A 19 6.25 4.78 0.80
N VAL A 20 5.66 4.32 -0.30
CA VAL A 20 4.76 3.16 -0.29
C VAL A 20 5.50 1.83 -0.11
N VAL A 21 6.73 1.70 -0.62
CA VAL A 21 7.51 0.46 -0.50
C VAL A 21 7.87 0.18 0.96
N PRO A 22 8.44 1.13 1.73
CA PRO A 22 8.60 0.96 3.18
C PRO A 22 7.26 0.72 3.90
N ALA A 23 6.18 1.41 3.49
CA ALA A 23 4.86 1.21 4.09
C ALA A 23 4.34 -0.23 3.90
N ALA A 24 4.56 -0.82 2.73
CA ALA A 24 4.20 -2.20 2.44
C ALA A 24 4.94 -3.18 3.36
N ILE A 25 6.27 -3.04 3.45
CA ILE A 25 7.11 -3.90 4.30
C ILE A 25 6.75 -3.74 5.77
N LEU A 26 6.62 -2.50 6.25
CA LEU A 26 6.30 -2.21 7.64
C LEU A 26 4.90 -2.69 8.01
N GLY A 27 3.91 -2.53 7.12
CA GLY A 27 2.56 -3.02 7.34
C GLY A 27 2.51 -4.54 7.44
N ALA A 28 3.18 -5.26 6.53
CA ALA A 28 3.35 -6.71 6.63
C ALA A 28 3.93 -7.14 7.98
N PHE A 29 5.02 -6.48 8.40
CA PHE A 29 5.64 -6.71 9.70
C PHE A 29 4.66 -6.48 10.86
N ILE A 30 3.93 -5.36 10.87
CA ILE A 30 2.93 -5.05 11.91
C ILE A 30 1.84 -6.12 11.94
N PHE A 31 1.37 -6.61 10.78
CA PHE A 31 0.35 -7.65 10.70
C PHE A 31 0.84 -9.02 11.19
N LEU A 32 2.14 -9.32 11.14
CA LEU A 32 2.68 -10.59 11.64
C LEU A 32 3.02 -10.58 13.14
N ARG A 33 3.14 -9.40 13.77
CA ARG A 33 3.56 -9.27 15.18
C ARG A 33 2.40 -9.19 16.19
N PRO A 34 2.64 -9.43 17.50
CA PRO A 34 1.62 -9.20 18.52
C PRO A 34 1.07 -7.76 18.52
N LYS A 35 -0.25 -7.62 18.65
CA LYS A 35 -0.95 -6.33 18.60
C LYS A 35 -0.99 -5.67 19.97
N GLY A 36 -1.16 -4.34 20.01
CA GLY A 36 -1.31 -3.58 21.26
C GLY A 36 -0.01 -3.26 22.03
N THR A 37 1.11 -3.88 21.66
CA THR A 37 2.44 -3.64 22.24
C THR A 37 2.99 -2.23 21.95
N ALA A 38 4.01 -1.78 22.68
CA ALA A 38 4.70 -0.52 22.40
C ALA A 38 5.25 -0.46 20.97
N ILE A 39 5.84 -1.58 20.50
CA ILE A 39 6.34 -1.73 19.12
C ILE A 39 5.21 -1.59 18.11
N HIS A 40 4.06 -2.25 18.34
CA HIS A 40 2.90 -2.13 17.47
C HIS A 40 2.41 -0.67 17.36
N ARG A 41 2.37 0.05 18.49
CA ARG A 41 1.93 1.47 18.52
C ARG A 41 2.93 2.38 17.81
N LEU A 42 4.23 2.19 18.00
CA LEU A 42 5.27 2.99 17.34
C LEU A 42 5.23 2.77 15.83
N PHE A 43 5.34 1.52 15.39
CA PHE A 43 5.34 1.19 13.98
C PHE A 43 4.00 1.49 13.30
N GLY A 44 2.88 1.35 14.02
CA GLY A 44 1.57 1.79 13.53
C GLY A 44 1.52 3.29 13.22
N LYS A 45 2.15 4.15 14.05
CA LYS A 45 2.24 5.59 13.78
C LYS A 45 3.11 5.89 12.56
N ILE A 46 4.28 5.25 12.46
CA ILE A 46 5.18 5.41 11.31
C ILE A 46 4.47 4.97 10.03
N TRP A 47 3.79 3.82 10.07
CA TRP A 47 3.03 3.30 8.95
C TRP A 47 1.91 4.25 8.51
N VAL A 48 1.15 4.82 9.45
CA VAL A 48 0.12 5.82 9.12
C VAL A 48 0.73 7.06 8.48
N MET A 49 1.85 7.57 9.00
CA MET A 49 2.54 8.71 8.40
C MET A 49 2.97 8.40 6.96
N LEU A 50 3.57 7.23 6.72
CA LEU A 50 3.94 6.81 5.37
C LEU A 50 2.72 6.72 4.45
N MET A 51 1.64 6.07 4.88
CA MET A 51 0.42 5.94 4.07
C MET A 51 -0.23 7.27 3.72
N VAL A 52 -0.27 8.22 4.66
CA VAL A 52 -0.78 9.56 4.40
C VAL A 52 0.11 10.29 3.40
N THR A 53 1.43 10.27 3.60
CA THR A 53 2.40 10.89 2.68
C THR A 53 2.31 10.29 1.27
N THR A 54 2.27 8.96 1.16
CA THR A 54 2.04 8.22 -0.09
C THR A 54 0.73 8.64 -0.75
N SER A 55 -0.34 8.81 0.02
CA SER A 55 -1.66 9.17 -0.52
C SER A 55 -1.75 10.64 -0.91
N VAL A 56 -1.01 11.53 -0.26
CA VAL A 56 -0.93 12.93 -0.67
C VAL A 56 -0.16 13.07 -1.98
N SER A 57 0.91 12.28 -2.17
CA SER A 57 1.72 12.37 -3.39
C SER A 57 0.96 11.95 -4.65
N THR A 58 -0.03 11.06 -4.55
CA THR A 58 -0.84 10.64 -5.70
C THR A 58 -1.68 11.76 -6.31
N PHE A 59 -2.03 12.81 -5.54
CA PHE A 59 -2.74 13.98 -6.08
C PHE A 59 -1.89 14.79 -7.08
N PHE A 60 -0.59 14.52 -7.14
CA PHE A 60 0.32 15.11 -8.12
C PHE A 60 0.60 14.14 -9.30
N ILE A 61 0.05 12.92 -9.28
CA ILE A 61 0.25 11.88 -10.30
C ILE A 61 -0.99 11.80 -11.20
N HIS A 62 -0.87 12.29 -12.43
CA HIS A 62 -1.99 12.46 -13.35
C HIS A 62 -2.04 11.43 -14.50
N GLU A 63 -1.30 10.33 -14.41
CA GLU A 63 -1.15 9.30 -15.47
C GLU A 63 -2.47 8.80 -16.11
N LEU A 64 -3.55 8.74 -15.34
CA LEU A 64 -4.80 8.10 -15.77
C LEU A 64 -5.87 9.05 -16.34
N ARG A 65 -5.55 10.35 -16.55
CA ARG A 65 -6.43 11.49 -16.97
C ARG A 65 -7.82 11.10 -17.49
N MET A 66 -8.72 10.66 -16.60
CA MET A 66 -9.99 10.05 -17.02
C MET A 66 -11.10 11.11 -17.03
N PHE A 67 -11.34 11.75 -15.89
CA PHE A 67 -12.37 12.78 -15.75
C PHE A 67 -11.75 14.06 -15.14
N TYR A 68 -11.61 15.12 -15.95
CA TYR A 68 -10.97 16.39 -15.55
C TYR A 68 -9.57 16.24 -14.90
N GLY A 69 -8.83 15.19 -15.23
CA GLY A 69 -7.51 14.89 -14.64
C GLY A 69 -7.55 14.01 -13.39
N PHE A 70 -8.72 13.81 -12.78
CA PHE A 70 -8.91 12.86 -11.68
C PHE A 70 -9.06 11.42 -12.18
N SER A 71 -8.63 10.48 -11.34
CA SER A 71 -8.61 9.04 -11.59
C SER A 71 -9.03 8.27 -10.34
N PRO A 72 -9.39 6.97 -10.45
CA PRO A 72 -9.74 6.14 -9.29
C PRO A 72 -8.68 6.14 -8.16
N ILE A 73 -7.42 6.43 -8.50
CA ILE A 73 -6.32 6.54 -7.53
C ILE A 73 -6.53 7.72 -6.57
N HIS A 74 -7.11 8.83 -7.03
CA HIS A 74 -7.37 10.00 -6.19
C HIS A 74 -8.47 9.72 -5.16
N LEU A 75 -9.53 9.03 -5.58
CA LEU A 75 -10.58 8.57 -4.67
C LEU A 75 -10.00 7.59 -3.63
N LEU A 76 -9.22 6.61 -4.08
CA LEU A 76 -8.55 5.67 -3.18
C LEU A 76 -7.63 6.38 -2.18
N SER A 77 -6.97 7.46 -2.60
CA SER A 77 -6.09 8.25 -1.76
C SER A 77 -6.86 9.03 -0.70
N ALA A 78 -7.97 9.68 -1.08
CA ALA A 78 -8.87 10.31 -0.13
C ALA A 78 -9.44 9.30 0.89
N PHE A 79 -9.87 8.12 0.42
CA PHE A 79 -10.33 7.04 1.30
C PHE A 79 -9.24 6.52 2.24
N THR A 80 -8.00 6.43 1.76
CA THR A 80 -6.85 5.99 2.57
C THR A 80 -6.54 7.00 3.68
N ILE A 81 -6.48 8.28 3.35
CA ILE A 81 -6.27 9.36 4.33
C ILE A 81 -7.40 9.35 5.37
N TYR A 82 -8.65 9.32 4.91
CA TYR A 82 -9.81 9.25 5.80
C TYR A 82 -9.76 8.01 6.71
N GLY A 83 -9.46 6.84 6.15
CA GLY A 83 -9.29 5.59 6.90
C GLY A 83 -8.20 5.70 7.97
N CYS A 84 -7.04 6.25 7.62
CA CYS A 84 -5.95 6.49 8.58
C CYS A 84 -6.41 7.38 9.75
N LEU A 85 -7.08 8.50 9.48
CA LEU A 85 -7.58 9.39 10.54
C LEU A 85 -8.62 8.69 11.42
N GLN A 86 -9.58 8.00 10.83
CA GLN A 86 -10.62 7.27 11.57
C GLN A 86 -10.03 6.12 12.40
N SER A 87 -9.04 5.42 11.88
CA SER A 87 -8.38 4.33 12.60
C SER A 87 -7.67 4.79 13.87
N ILE A 88 -7.09 6.00 13.86
CA ILE A 88 -6.49 6.62 15.05
C ILE A 88 -7.59 7.00 16.04
N TYR A 89 -8.67 7.61 15.57
CA TYR A 89 -9.81 8.00 16.40
C TYR A 89 -10.41 6.80 17.15
N PHE A 90 -10.70 5.70 16.45
CA PHE A 90 -11.26 4.50 17.08
C PHE A 90 -10.27 3.83 18.04
N ALA A 91 -8.97 3.82 17.72
CA ALA A 91 -7.95 3.31 18.65
C ALA A 91 -7.93 4.11 19.96
N ARG A 92 -8.02 5.45 19.89
CA ARG A 92 -8.06 6.32 21.08
C ARG A 92 -9.31 6.14 21.93
N ARG A 93 -10.45 5.80 21.31
CA ARG A 93 -11.71 5.47 22.00
C ARG A 93 -11.77 4.04 22.54
N GLY A 94 -10.72 3.23 22.34
CA GLY A 94 -10.72 1.83 22.74
C GLY A 94 -11.54 0.91 21.84
N ASP A 95 -12.08 1.41 20.73
CA ASP A 95 -12.79 0.59 19.72
C ASP A 95 -11.78 -0.09 18.79
N ILE A 96 -11.10 -1.10 19.34
CA ILE A 96 -10.03 -1.82 18.66
C ILE A 96 -10.56 -2.62 17.47
N ARG A 97 -11.80 -3.10 17.53
CA ARG A 97 -12.43 -3.85 16.43
C ARG A 97 -12.56 -2.97 15.18
N ARG A 98 -13.05 -1.73 15.31
CA ARG A 98 -13.14 -0.79 14.18
C ARG A 98 -11.75 -0.36 13.71
N HIS A 99 -10.83 -0.05 14.63
CA HIS A 99 -9.44 0.26 14.29
C HIS A 99 -8.82 -0.84 13.39
N MET A 100 -8.91 -2.10 13.82
CA MET A 100 -8.36 -3.23 13.08
C MET A 100 -9.01 -3.38 11.70
N ARG A 101 -10.34 -3.30 11.62
CA ARG A 101 -11.07 -3.43 10.35
C ARG A 101 -10.62 -2.37 9.34
N ILE A 102 -10.47 -1.13 9.78
CA ILE A 102 -10.03 -0.02 8.94
C ILE A 102 -8.57 -0.22 8.51
N MET A 103 -7.65 -0.53 9.43
CA MET A 103 -6.24 -0.77 9.09
C MET A 103 -6.08 -1.89 8.05
N GLN A 104 -6.86 -2.96 8.18
CA GLN A 104 -6.88 -4.05 7.20
C GLN A 104 -7.47 -3.61 5.85
N SER A 105 -8.55 -2.79 5.85
CA SER A 105 -9.12 -2.25 4.60
C SER A 105 -8.10 -1.38 3.87
N VAL A 106 -7.43 -0.48 4.59
CA VAL A 106 -6.46 0.46 4.01
C VAL A 106 -5.26 -0.29 3.47
N TYR A 107 -4.71 -1.27 4.20
CA TYR A 107 -3.58 -2.06 3.70
C TYR A 107 -3.97 -2.91 2.48
N LEU A 108 -5.13 -3.57 2.50
CA LEU A 108 -5.58 -4.39 1.38
C LEU A 108 -5.89 -3.55 0.14
N GLY A 109 -6.61 -2.44 0.29
CA GLY A 109 -6.98 -1.57 -0.82
C GLY A 109 -5.80 -0.77 -1.36
N GLY A 110 -5.14 -0.03 -0.46
CA GLY A 110 -4.13 0.96 -0.80
C GLY A 110 -2.73 0.40 -1.11
N ILE A 111 -2.36 -0.76 -0.56
CA ILE A 111 -1.06 -1.40 -0.86
C ILE A 111 -1.26 -2.63 -1.73
N VAL A 112 -2.06 -3.60 -1.28
CA VAL A 112 -2.12 -4.90 -1.95
C VAL A 112 -2.78 -4.74 -3.32
N ILE A 113 -4.06 -4.37 -3.37
CA ILE A 113 -4.82 -4.23 -4.62
C ILE A 113 -4.21 -3.15 -5.52
N ALA A 114 -4.00 -1.93 -5.01
CA ALA A 114 -3.43 -0.85 -5.80
C ALA A 114 -2.01 -1.14 -6.29
N GLY A 115 -1.15 -1.70 -5.44
CA GLY A 115 0.20 -2.13 -5.81
C GLY A 115 0.17 -3.21 -6.90
N GLY A 116 -0.76 -4.18 -6.81
CA GLY A 116 -0.98 -5.18 -7.86
C GLY A 116 -1.29 -4.55 -9.22
N PHE A 117 -2.13 -3.49 -9.26
CA PHE A 117 -2.43 -2.78 -10.50
C PHE A 117 -1.22 -2.06 -11.12
N THR A 118 -0.19 -1.73 -10.33
CA THR A 118 1.03 -1.10 -10.88
C THR A 118 1.87 -2.08 -11.72
N PHE A 119 1.62 -3.38 -11.62
CA PHE A 119 2.31 -4.43 -12.38
C PHE A 119 1.54 -4.86 -13.64
N VAL A 120 0.44 -4.18 -14.00
CA VAL A 120 -0.24 -4.38 -15.29
C VAL A 120 0.69 -3.92 -16.44
N PRO A 121 0.76 -4.66 -17.57
CA PRO A 121 1.56 -4.25 -18.73
C PRO A 121 1.31 -2.80 -19.16
N GLY A 122 2.39 -2.08 -19.48
CA GLY A 122 2.33 -0.65 -19.83
C GLY A 122 2.42 0.30 -18.63
N ARG A 123 2.74 -0.20 -17.42
CA ARG A 123 3.01 0.62 -16.22
C ARG A 123 4.49 0.61 -15.87
N ILE A 124 4.97 1.68 -15.25
CA ILE A 124 6.38 1.84 -14.85
C ILE A 124 6.88 0.66 -14.01
N MET A 125 6.10 0.22 -13.00
CA MET A 125 6.52 -0.89 -12.14
C MET A 125 6.49 -2.25 -12.85
N HIS A 126 5.68 -2.40 -13.91
CA HIS A 126 5.76 -3.56 -14.80
C HIS A 126 7.11 -3.57 -15.53
N GLU A 127 7.55 -2.45 -16.11
CA GLU A 127 8.85 -2.37 -16.79
C GLU A 127 10.03 -2.61 -15.82
N VAL A 128 9.97 -2.04 -14.62
CA VAL A 128 10.99 -2.26 -13.58
C VAL A 128 11.09 -3.74 -13.20
N ALA A 129 9.96 -4.42 -13.04
CA ALA A 129 9.91 -5.82 -12.63
C ALA A 129 10.19 -6.80 -13.76
N PHE A 130 9.68 -6.56 -14.98
CA PHE A 130 9.58 -7.53 -16.07
C PHE A 130 10.41 -7.20 -17.32
N GLY A 131 11.07 -6.04 -17.40
CA GLY A 131 11.81 -5.59 -18.59
C GLY A 131 12.90 -6.55 -19.11
N ASP A 132 13.41 -7.46 -18.26
CA ASP A 132 14.55 -8.34 -18.60
C ASP A 132 14.16 -9.83 -18.80
N GLY A 133 12.91 -10.14 -19.11
CA GLY A 133 12.48 -11.51 -19.46
C GLY A 133 12.48 -12.51 -18.29
N ARG A 134 13.42 -13.47 -18.26
CA ARG A 134 13.42 -14.61 -17.30
C ARG A 134 13.50 -14.20 -15.83
N ALA A 135 14.24 -13.14 -15.51
CA ALA A 135 14.30 -12.57 -14.15
C ALA A 135 12.95 -11.95 -13.73
N GLY A 136 12.19 -11.45 -14.70
CA GLY A 136 10.86 -10.90 -14.48
C GLY A 136 9.86 -11.95 -14.04
N PHE A 137 9.88 -13.14 -14.63
CA PHE A 137 8.96 -14.22 -14.25
C PHE A 137 9.16 -14.71 -12.80
N VAL A 138 10.41 -14.85 -12.37
CA VAL A 138 10.74 -15.25 -10.99
C VAL A 138 10.27 -14.20 -10.00
N ALA A 139 10.49 -12.93 -10.30
CA ALA A 139 10.04 -11.84 -9.45
C ALA A 139 8.52 -11.62 -9.46
N PHE A 140 7.86 -11.86 -10.60
CA PHE A 140 6.40 -11.91 -10.68
C PHE A 140 5.87 -12.95 -9.72
N SER A 141 6.43 -14.17 -9.80
CA SER A 141 6.01 -15.30 -9.00
C SER A 141 6.25 -15.05 -7.51
N ALA A 142 7.40 -14.50 -7.14
CA ALA A 142 7.70 -14.12 -5.76
C ALA A 142 6.79 -12.99 -5.25
N GLY A 143 6.55 -11.95 -6.06
CA GLY A 143 5.65 -10.84 -5.75
C GLY A 143 4.19 -11.29 -5.62
N ALA A 144 3.73 -12.17 -6.50
CA ALA A 144 2.39 -12.75 -6.48
C ALA A 144 2.20 -13.67 -5.27
N LEU A 145 3.20 -14.51 -4.94
CA LEU A 145 3.16 -15.33 -3.73
C LEU A 145 3.15 -14.48 -2.46
N LEU A 146 3.96 -13.43 -2.40
CA LEU A 146 3.94 -12.47 -1.29
C LEU A 146 2.59 -11.75 -1.20
N PHE A 147 2.04 -11.32 -2.33
CA PHE A 147 0.71 -10.72 -2.42
C PHE A 147 -0.36 -11.65 -1.86
N VAL A 148 -0.39 -12.91 -2.32
CA VAL A 148 -1.37 -13.92 -1.88
C VAL A 148 -1.16 -14.22 -0.40
N PHE A 149 0.08 -14.38 0.06
CA PHE A 149 0.39 -14.60 1.47
C PHE A 149 -0.10 -13.46 2.36
N LEU A 150 0.18 -12.21 1.98
CA LEU A 150 -0.27 -11.03 2.72
C LEU A 150 -1.79 -10.91 2.71
N PHE A 151 -2.41 -11.11 1.54
CA PHE A 151 -3.86 -11.09 1.38
C PHE A 151 -4.54 -12.12 2.28
N LEU A 152 -4.10 -13.37 2.24
CA LEU A 152 -4.62 -14.46 3.08
C LEU A 152 -4.37 -14.22 4.57
N THR A 153 -3.20 -13.69 4.94
CA THR A 153 -2.88 -13.36 6.33
C THR A 153 -3.84 -12.31 6.88
N VAL A 154 -4.09 -11.25 6.11
CA VAL A 154 -5.03 -10.20 6.52
C VAL A 154 -6.47 -10.72 6.56
N LEU A 155 -6.90 -11.53 5.58
CA LEU A 155 -8.24 -12.14 5.59
C LEU A 155 -8.46 -13.09 6.76
N LYS A 156 -7.46 -13.91 7.12
CA LYS A 156 -7.52 -14.79 8.28
C LYS A 156 -7.67 -14.00 9.58
N GLN A 157 -6.99 -12.86 9.68
CA GLN A 157 -7.13 -11.97 10.85
C GLN A 157 -8.49 -11.28 10.90
N ARG A 158 -9.09 -10.95 9.75
CA ARG A 158 -10.47 -10.46 9.67
C ARG A 158 -11.47 -11.47 10.23
N ARG A 159 -11.38 -12.73 9.78
CA ARG A 159 -12.29 -13.80 10.21
C ARG A 159 -12.19 -14.11 11.70
N ARG A 160 -11.01 -13.95 12.31
CA ARG A 160 -10.82 -14.14 13.76
C ARG A 160 -11.36 -13.00 14.62
N ALA A 161 -11.62 -11.83 14.03
CA ALA A 161 -12.04 -10.63 14.75
C ALA A 161 -13.54 -10.29 14.52
N ALA A 162 -14.22 -11.03 13.65
CA ALA A 162 -15.67 -10.98 13.42
C ALA A 162 -16.36 -11.95 14.38
#